data_AF-A0A7C0ZS74-F1
#
_entry.id   AF-A0A7C0ZS74-F1
#
_cell.length_a   1.000
_cell.length_b   1.000
_cell.length_c   1.000
_cell.angle_alpha   90.00
_cell.angle_beta   90.00
_cell.angle_gamma   90.00
#
_symmetry.space_group_name_H-M   'P 1'
#
loop_
_entity.id
_entity.type
_entity.pdbx_description
1 polymer ?
#
loop_
_entity_poly.entity_id
_entity_poly.type
_entity_poly.pdbx_seq_one_letter_code
_entity_poly.pdbx_strand_id
1 'polypeptide(L)'
;MTLVQASIANNGKTVIILADRLLTRSFGDDFPSYEFEGNSPKIISRGDVGIGFAGSALYADMATSQLSPSISDFDEIVDNISRLIKDTRNSTIEGEVSRITGNSAKDFFSNYQIVPEEVGGYIYGWLMEFRLNFECIVAGFDKDKDAK
;
A
#
# COMPACT_ATOMS: atom_id res chain seq x y z
N MET A 1 -0.06 8.16 14.51
CA MET A 1 -1.16 7.68 13.63
C MET A 1 -1.31 8.70 12.52
N THR A 2 -1.29 8.29 11.25
CA THR A 2 -1.34 9.23 10.11
C THR A 2 -2.74 9.29 9.52
N LEU A 3 -3.19 10.50 9.17
CA LEU A 3 -4.53 10.76 8.64
C LEU A 3 -4.48 11.02 7.14
N VAL A 4 -5.33 10.31 6.40
CA VAL A 4 -5.80 10.66 5.06
C VAL A 4 -7.32 10.51 5.07
N GLN A 5 -8.03 11.51 4.57
CA GLN A 5 -9.48 11.51 4.49
C GLN A 5 -9.93 12.07 3.14
N ALA A 6 -10.98 11.48 2.57
CA ALA A 6 -11.68 12.03 1.43
C ALA A 6 -13.18 12.19 1.73
N SER A 7 -13.78 13.22 1.15
CA SER A 7 -15.22 13.50 1.25
C SER A 7 -15.75 13.97 -0.10
N ILE A 8 -16.89 13.40 -0.51
CA ILE A 8 -17.67 13.88 -1.66
C ILE A 8 -18.71 14.87 -1.14
N ALA A 9 -18.67 16.10 -1.65
CA ALA A 9 -19.52 17.20 -1.25
C ALA A 9 -20.36 17.72 -2.43
N ASN A 10 -21.33 18.58 -2.12
CA ASN A 10 -22.13 19.29 -3.12
C ASN A 10 -22.79 18.34 -4.15
N ASN A 11 -23.40 17.25 -3.68
CA ASN A 11 -24.06 16.24 -4.51
C ASN A 11 -23.16 15.65 -5.61
N GLY A 12 -21.88 15.37 -5.29
CA GLY A 12 -20.94 14.78 -6.25
C GLY A 12 -20.23 15.80 -7.14
N LYS A 13 -20.39 17.10 -6.90
CA LYS A 13 -19.71 18.15 -7.69
C LYS A 13 -18.35 18.55 -7.13
N THR A 14 -17.99 18.06 -5.96
CA THR A 14 -16.74 18.43 -5.30
C THR A 14 -16.19 17.24 -4.55
N VAL A 15 -14.91 16.95 -4.75
CA VAL A 15 -14.16 15.97 -3.96
C VAL A 15 -13.12 16.73 -3.16
N ILE A 16 -13.05 16.45 -1.86
CA ILE A 16 -12.09 17.06 -0.94
C ILE A 16 -11.22 15.92 -0.40
N ILE A 17 -9.91 16.01 -0.59
CA ILE A 17 -8.93 15.12 0.03
C ILE A 17 -8.04 15.93 0.97
N LEU A 18 -7.83 15.41 2.18
CA LEU A 18 -7.07 16.05 3.25
C LEU A 18 -6.15 15.01 3.87
N ALA A 19 -4.94 15.43 4.21
CA ALA A 19 -3.96 14.62 4.90
C ALA A 19 -3.13 15.48 5.85
N ASP A 20 -2.71 14.92 6.97
CA ASP A 20 -1.72 15.57 7.81
C ASP A 20 -0.32 15.54 7.15
N ARG A 21 0.63 16.31 7.70
CA ARG A 21 2.04 16.29 7.28
C ARG A 21 2.92 15.49 8.23
N LEU A 22 2.34 14.65 9.09
CA LEU A 22 3.08 13.96 10.16
C LEU A 22 3.80 12.72 9.62
N LEU A 23 5.11 12.62 9.84
CA LEU A 23 5.87 11.41 9.59
C LEU A 23 6.37 10.83 10.92
N THR A 24 6.29 9.51 11.02
CA THR A 24 6.76 8.77 12.19
C THR A 24 7.97 7.94 11.79
N ARG A 25 9.06 8.05 12.54
CA ARG A 25 10.21 7.14 12.46
C ARG A 25 10.22 6.25 13.69
N SER A 26 10.33 4.94 13.47
CA SER A 26 10.55 3.94 14.51
C SER A 26 11.88 3.25 14.26
N PHE A 27 12.64 3.00 15.34
CA PHE A 27 13.88 2.22 15.31
C PHE A 27 13.67 0.77 15.78
N GLY A 28 12.41 0.31 15.76
CA GLY A 28 11.99 -0.99 16.30
C GLY A 28 11.11 -0.83 17.54
N ASP A 29 10.54 -1.94 17.99
CA ASP A 29 9.55 -1.95 19.08
C ASP A 29 10.16 -1.55 20.44
N ASP A 30 11.48 -1.67 20.60
CA ASP A 30 12.21 -1.31 21.81
C ASP A 30 12.45 0.20 21.98
N PHE A 31 12.17 1.01 20.94
CA PHE A 31 12.41 2.45 20.95
C PHE A 31 11.12 3.25 20.75
N PRO A 32 10.95 4.37 21.47
CA PRO A 32 9.81 5.25 21.25
C PRO A 32 9.84 5.80 19.83
N SER A 33 8.67 5.80 19.19
CA SER A 33 8.50 6.41 17.88
C SER A 33 8.68 7.93 17.96
N TYR A 34 9.37 8.50 16.97
CA TYR A 34 9.58 9.94 16.87
C TYR A 34 8.75 10.53 15.73
N GLU A 35 7.96 11.56 16.03
CA GLU A 35 7.09 12.24 15.09
C GLU A 35 7.69 13.58 14.66
N PHE A 36 7.66 13.88 13.36
CA PHE A 36 8.15 15.13 12.79
C PHE A 36 7.33 15.53 11.57
N GLU A 37 7.40 16.80 11.19
CA GLU A 37 6.73 17.28 9.98
C GLU A 37 7.51 16.84 8.73
N GLY A 38 6.82 16.17 7.81
CA GLY A 38 7.33 15.80 6.51
C GLY A 38 7.41 17.01 5.57
N ASN A 39 8.50 17.10 4.80
CA ASN A 39 8.65 18.12 3.77
C ASN A 39 7.81 17.80 2.52
N SER A 40 7.65 16.52 2.20
CA SER A 40 6.88 16.06 1.05
C SER A 40 5.38 15.96 1.37
N PRO A 41 4.48 16.34 0.45
CA PRO A 41 3.05 16.15 0.63
C PRO A 41 2.69 14.66 0.58
N LYS A 42 1.72 14.24 1.40
CA LYS A 42 1.14 12.89 1.36
C LYS A 42 0.07 12.72 0.28
N ILE A 43 -0.36 13.84 -0.29
CA ILE A 43 -1.35 13.88 -1.36
C ILE A 43 -0.66 14.26 -2.66
N ILE A 44 -0.95 13.49 -3.70
CA ILE A 44 -0.50 13.75 -5.06
C ILE A 44 -1.73 14.00 -5.91
N SER A 45 -1.69 15.04 -6.73
CA SER A 45 -2.74 15.36 -7.69
C SER A 45 -2.32 14.95 -9.11
N ARG A 46 -3.27 14.39 -9.85
CA ARG A 46 -3.18 13.96 -11.24
C ARG A 46 -4.46 14.40 -11.95
N GLY A 47 -4.46 15.63 -12.46
CA GLY A 47 -5.67 16.24 -13.03
C GLY A 47 -6.77 16.35 -11.96
N ASP A 48 -7.92 15.76 -12.25
CA ASP A 48 -9.10 15.77 -11.37
C ASP A 48 -9.11 14.63 -10.33
N VAL A 49 -8.00 13.90 -10.19
CA VAL A 49 -7.81 12.81 -9.22
C VAL A 49 -6.75 13.17 -8.18
N GLY A 50 -7.09 12.99 -6.91
CA GLY A 50 -6.19 13.07 -5.77
C GLY A 50 -5.89 11.69 -5.19
N ILE A 51 -4.63 11.46 -4.82
CA ILE A 51 -4.15 10.21 -4.24
C ILE A 51 -3.49 10.55 -2.91
N GLY A 52 -4.04 10.07 -1.80
CA GLY A 52 -3.50 10.27 -0.46
C GLY A 52 -2.97 8.97 0.14
N PHE A 53 -1.76 9.01 0.70
CA PHE A 53 -1.09 7.84 1.25
C PHE A 53 -0.96 7.87 2.77
N ALA A 54 -1.19 6.71 3.39
CA ALA A 54 -0.93 6.40 4.79
C ALA A 54 -0.09 5.12 4.90
N GLY A 55 0.51 4.91 6.07
CA GLY A 55 1.47 3.83 6.30
C GLY A 55 2.90 4.19 5.88
N SER A 56 3.60 3.26 5.23
CA SER A 56 5.00 3.37 4.87
C SER A 56 5.24 4.36 3.74
N ALA A 57 6.07 5.38 4.01
CA ALA A 57 6.51 6.35 3.00
C ALA A 57 7.24 5.68 1.83
N LEU A 58 7.99 4.60 2.08
CA LEU A 58 8.67 3.86 1.02
C LEU A 58 7.68 3.30 -0.02
N TYR A 59 6.57 2.72 0.44
CA TYR A 59 5.57 2.17 -0.47
C TYR A 59 4.79 3.27 -1.20
N ALA A 60 4.55 4.41 -0.55
CA ALA A 60 3.98 5.59 -1.21
C ALA A 60 4.89 6.12 -2.33
N ASP A 61 6.20 6.19 -2.10
CA ASP A 61 7.17 6.60 -3.11
C ASP A 61 7.24 5.59 -4.27
N MET A 62 7.22 4.29 -3.97
CA MET A 62 7.15 3.23 -4.98
C MET A 62 5.90 3.37 -5.85
N ALA A 63 4.72 3.51 -5.23
CA ALA A 63 3.45 3.72 -5.93
C ALA A 63 3.49 4.94 -6.84
N THR A 64 4.02 6.05 -6.32
CA THR A 64 4.14 7.30 -7.07
C THR A 64 5.07 7.16 -8.27
N SER A 65 6.19 6.45 -8.11
CA SER A 65 7.19 6.29 -9.17
C SER A 65 6.73 5.40 -10.33
N GLN A 66 5.82 4.46 -10.05
CA GLN A 66 5.26 3.56 -11.06
C GLN A 66 4.08 4.17 -11.83
N LEU A 67 3.42 5.17 -11.25
CA LEU A 67 2.37 5.92 -11.93
C LEU A 67 3.02 6.84 -12.97
N SER A 68 2.79 6.54 -14.26
CA SER A 68 3.22 7.41 -15.35
C SER A 68 2.69 8.84 -15.13
N PRO A 69 3.51 9.89 -15.34
CA PRO A 69 3.06 11.28 -15.22
C PRO A 69 1.88 11.63 -16.12
N SER A 70 1.64 10.85 -17.18
CA SER A 70 0.55 11.06 -18.14
C SER A 70 -0.79 10.44 -17.73
N ILE A 71 -0.81 9.58 -16.71
CA ILE A 71 -2.05 8.92 -16.27
C ILE A 71 -2.84 9.87 -15.38
N SER A 72 -4.07 10.16 -15.79
CA SER A 72 -5.03 10.96 -15.04
C SER A 72 -6.41 10.32 -14.92
N ASP A 73 -6.60 9.13 -15.51
CA ASP A 73 -7.85 8.38 -15.42
C ASP A 73 -7.96 7.69 -14.06
N PHE A 74 -9.11 7.83 -13.39
CA PHE A 74 -9.34 7.29 -12.05
C PHE A 74 -9.17 5.77 -12.00
N ASP A 75 -9.79 5.05 -12.93
CA ASP A 75 -9.78 3.59 -12.94
C ASP A 75 -8.36 3.07 -13.22
N GLU A 76 -7.65 3.69 -14.15
CA GLU A 76 -6.26 3.35 -14.45
C GLU A 76 -5.33 3.60 -13.24
N ILE A 77 -5.52 4.68 -12.48
CA ILE A 77 -4.77 4.94 -11.25
C ILE A 77 -5.05 3.86 -10.22
N VAL A 78 -6.33 3.54 -9.97
CA VAL A 78 -6.75 2.51 -9.01
C VAL A 78 -6.19 1.14 -9.39
N ASP A 79 -6.25 0.78 -10.67
CA ASP A 79 -5.73 -0.49 -11.17
C ASP A 79 -4.21 -0.61 -11.01
N ASN A 80 -3.46 0.46 -11.29
CA ASN A 80 -2.01 0.45 -11.12
C ASN A 80 -1.60 0.32 -9.64
N ILE A 81 -2.22 1.10 -8.74
CA ILE A 81 -1.95 1.00 -7.30
C ILE A 81 -2.35 -0.39 -6.79
N SER A 82 -3.50 -0.90 -7.20
CA SER A 82 -3.97 -2.24 -6.82
C SER A 82 -3.03 -3.34 -7.29
N ARG A 83 -2.47 -3.22 -8.49
CA ARG A 83 -1.48 -4.16 -9.03
C ARG A 83 -0.19 -4.12 -8.22
N LEU A 84 0.32 -2.93 -7.91
CA LEU A 84 1.51 -2.77 -7.08
C LEU A 84 1.35 -3.44 -5.70
N ILE A 85 0.22 -3.24 -5.02
CA ILE A 85 -0.05 -3.88 -3.72
C ILE A 85 -0.01 -5.41 -3.85
N LYS A 86 -0.70 -5.95 -4.87
CA LYS A 86 -0.77 -7.40 -5.11
C LYS A 86 0.61 -7.97 -5.42
N ASP A 87 1.37 -7.31 -6.29
CA ASP A 87 2.70 -7.76 -6.71
C ASP A 87 3.71 -7.67 -5.57
N THR A 88 3.67 -6.59 -4.78
CA THR A 88 4.53 -6.43 -3.59
C THR A 88 4.21 -7.51 -2.56
N ARG A 89 2.93 -7.77 -2.30
CA ARG A 89 2.52 -8.84 -1.38
C ARG A 89 2.99 -10.21 -1.87
N ASN A 90 2.71 -10.54 -3.13
CA ASN A 90 3.05 -11.85 -3.68
C ASN A 90 4.57 -12.06 -3.74
N SER A 91 5.34 -11.06 -4.15
CA SER A 91 6.81 -11.14 -4.17
C SER A 91 7.41 -11.25 -2.75
N THR A 92 6.83 -10.56 -1.76
CA THR A 92 7.30 -10.67 -0.37
C THR A 92 7.05 -12.09 0.18
N ILE A 93 5.85 -12.64 -0.06
CA ILE A 93 5.51 -14.00 0.36
C ILE A 93 6.39 -15.03 -0.37
N GLU A 94 6.54 -14.89 -1.69
CA GLU A 94 7.40 -15.77 -2.49
C GLU A 94 8.85 -15.75 -1.99
N GLY A 95 9.39 -14.55 -1.77
CA GLY A 95 10.75 -14.37 -1.27
C GLY A 95 10.96 -15.02 0.09
N GLU A 96 10.02 -14.84 1.02
CA GLU A 96 10.14 -15.42 2.36
C GLU A 96 10.01 -16.95 2.36
N VAL A 97 9.02 -17.49 1.62
CA VAL A 97 8.85 -18.94 1.49
C VAL A 97 10.07 -19.56 0.82
N SER A 98 10.56 -18.97 -0.27
CA SER A 98 11.74 -19.45 -0.99
C SER A 98 13.00 -19.39 -0.12
N ARG A 99 13.17 -18.31 0.65
CA ARG A 99 14.30 -18.13 1.58
C ARG A 99 14.34 -19.19 2.67
N ILE A 100 13.18 -19.56 3.23
CA ILE A 100 13.09 -20.52 4.34
C ILE A 100 13.08 -21.97 3.86
N THR A 101 12.36 -22.27 2.77
CA THR A 101 12.10 -23.65 2.33
C THR A 101 12.94 -24.10 1.13
N GLY A 102 13.51 -23.15 0.38
CA GLY A 102 14.11 -23.42 -0.94
C GLY A 102 13.12 -23.74 -2.05
N ASN A 103 11.81 -23.70 -1.78
CA ASN A 103 10.74 -24.01 -2.74
C ASN A 103 9.98 -22.74 -3.15
N SER A 104 9.25 -22.80 -4.27
CA SER A 104 8.33 -21.71 -4.62
C SER A 104 7.16 -21.64 -3.63
N ALA A 105 6.56 -20.47 -3.43
CA ALA A 105 5.37 -20.37 -2.57
C ALA A 105 4.22 -21.22 -3.12
N LYS A 106 4.08 -21.29 -4.44
CA LYS A 106 3.07 -22.12 -5.09
C LYS A 106 3.24 -23.60 -4.71
N ASP A 107 4.46 -24.12 -4.77
CA ASP A 107 4.71 -25.53 -4.46
C ASP A 107 4.50 -25.81 -2.97
N PHE A 108 5.00 -24.91 -2.11
CA PHE A 108 4.82 -24.99 -0.66
C PHE A 108 3.33 -25.03 -0.25
N PHE A 109 2.51 -24.11 -0.77
CA PHE A 109 1.07 -24.07 -0.43
C PHE A 109 0.25 -25.18 -1.10
N SER A 110 0.74 -25.76 -2.19
CA SER A 110 0.05 -26.87 -2.87
C SER A 110 0.35 -28.23 -2.23
N ASN A 111 1.47 -28.37 -1.51
CA ASN A 111 1.87 -29.61 -0.88
C ASN A 111 2.60 -29.36 0.46
N TYR A 112 1.82 -29.35 1.53
CA TYR A 112 2.27 -29.05 2.88
C TYR A 112 3.25 -30.08 3.47
N GLN A 113 3.45 -31.23 2.82
CA GLN A 113 4.39 -32.27 3.28
C GLN A 113 5.82 -32.09 2.74
N ILE A 114 6.07 -31.05 1.93
CA ILE A 114 7.40 -30.81 1.33
C ILE A 114 8.44 -30.39 2.39
N VAL A 115 8.01 -29.85 3.54
CA VAL A 115 8.90 -29.38 4.60
C VAL A 115 8.52 -29.95 5.96
N PRO A 116 9.45 -29.98 6.94
CA PRO A 116 9.13 -30.31 8.32
C PRO A 116 8.02 -29.41 8.89
N GLU A 117 7.19 -29.96 9.77
CA GLU A 117 6.03 -29.27 10.36
C GLU A 117 6.42 -27.96 11.06
N GLU A 118 7.55 -27.94 11.76
CA GLU A 118 8.09 -26.76 12.45
C GLU A 118 8.38 -25.61 11.48
N VAL A 119 8.92 -25.94 10.29
CA VAL A 119 9.21 -24.96 9.23
C VAL A 119 7.92 -24.43 8.62
N GLY A 120 6.96 -25.32 8.37
CA GLY A 120 5.63 -24.92 7.92
C GLY A 120 4.94 -23.99 8.93
N GLY A 121 4.97 -24.36 10.21
CA GLY A 121 4.41 -23.58 11.31
C GLY A 121 5.01 -22.18 11.42
N TYR A 122 6.33 -22.05 11.25
CA TYR A 122 6.99 -20.74 11.21
C TYR A 122 6.44 -19.86 10.09
N ILE A 123 6.33 -20.38 8.87
CA ILE A 123 5.86 -19.62 7.70
C ILE A 123 4.40 -19.19 7.88
N TYR A 124 3.53 -20.09 8.34
CA TYR A 124 2.13 -19.74 8.59
C TYR A 124 1.98 -18.74 9.75
N GLY A 125 2.82 -18.86 10.79
CA GLY A 125 2.89 -17.87 11.88
C GLY A 125 3.29 -16.49 11.37
N TRP A 126 4.38 -16.41 10.60
CA TRP A 126 4.82 -15.17 9.98
C TRP A 126 3.76 -14.56 9.05
N LEU A 127 3.08 -15.38 8.24
CA LEU A 127 1.99 -14.91 7.37
C LEU A 127 0.81 -14.31 8.15
N MET A 128 0.51 -14.83 9.34
CA MET A 128 -0.57 -14.30 10.18
C MET A 128 -0.24 -12.89 10.68
N GLU A 129 1.03 -12.64 10.98
CA GLU A 129 1.56 -11.35 11.44
C GLU A 129 1.88 -10.40 10.28
N PHE A 130 2.11 -10.93 9.07
CA PHE A 130 2.47 -10.13 7.91
C PHE A 130 1.40 -9.07 7.62
N ARG A 131 1.82 -7.81 7.61
CA ARG A 131 1.03 -6.65 7.22
C ARG A 131 1.85 -5.80 6.27
N LEU A 132 1.31 -5.60 5.07
CA LEU A 132 1.83 -4.57 4.19
C LEU A 132 1.31 -3.23 4.72
N ASN A 133 2.17 -2.47 5.39
CA ASN A 133 1.84 -1.15 5.95
C ASN A 133 1.74 -0.11 4.82
N PHE A 134 0.67 -0.20 4.04
CA PHE A 134 0.37 0.67 2.92
C PHE A 134 -1.13 0.84 2.78
N GLU A 135 -1.61 2.03 3.10
CA GLU A 135 -3.00 2.42 2.91
C GLU A 135 -3.06 3.62 1.96
N CYS A 136 -4.08 3.64 1.10
CA CYS A 136 -4.22 4.69 0.10
C CYS A 136 -5.70 5.02 -0.10
N ILE A 137 -6.00 6.30 -0.28
CA ILE A 137 -7.30 6.79 -0.76
C ILE A 137 -7.07 7.46 -2.11
N VAL A 138 -7.74 6.95 -3.13
CA VAL A 138 -7.86 7.60 -4.44
C VAL A 138 -9.25 8.22 -4.49
N ALA A 139 -9.34 9.51 -4.75
CA ALA A 139 -10.61 10.22 -4.82
C ALA A 139 -10.56 11.28 -5.92
N GLY A 140 -11.64 11.45 -6.66
CA GLY A 140 -11.65 12.37 -7.80
C GLY A 140 -12.86 12.20 -8.69
N PHE A 141 -12.71 12.53 -9.96
CA PHE A 141 -13.74 12.33 -10.97
C PHE A 141 -13.28 11.25 -11.96
N ASP A 142 -14.18 10.33 -12.29
CA ASP A 142 -13.95 9.38 -13.36
C ASP A 142 -14.15 10.03 -14.75
N LYS A 143 -13.97 9.24 -15.80
CA LYS A 143 -14.15 9.67 -17.20
C LYS A 143 -15.57 10.17 -17.51
N ASP A 144 -16.56 9.72 -16.76
CA ASP A 144 -17.97 10.09 -16.90
C ASP A 144 -18.32 11.33 -16.05
N LYS A 145 -17.32 11.89 -15.35
CA LYS A 145 -17.39 13.03 -14.43
C LYS A 145 -18.20 12.74 -13.17
N ASP A 146 -18.30 11.48 -12.78
CA ASP A 146 -18.87 11.08 -11.51
C ASP A 146 -17.80 11.11 -10.43
N ALA A 147 -18.14 11.70 -9.28
CA ALA A 147 -17.25 11.72 -8.11
C ALA A 147 -17.11 10.31 -7.52
N LYS A 148 -15.86 9.92 -7.23
CA LYS A 148 -15.46 8.65 -6.60
C LYS A 148 -14.58 8.90 -5.38
#